data_AF-A0A942NQS2-F1
#
_entry.id   AF-A0A942NQS2-F1
#
_cell.length_a   1.000
_cell.length_b   1.000
_cell.length_c   1.000
_cell.angle_alpha   90.00
_cell.angle_beta   90.00
_cell.angle_gamma   90.00
#
_symmetry.space_group_name_H-M   'P 1'
#
loop_
_entity.id
_entity.type
_entity.pdbx_description
1 polymer ?
#
loop_
_entity_poly.entity_id
_entity_poly.type
_entity_poly.pdbx_seq_one_letter_code
_entity_poly.pdbx_strand_id
1 'polypeptide(L)'
;MARAFAKISFTPDVQTVQAEMGSRAAYRSAELGEAEQVALSVAEQAFIAERDSFYQATVSQSGWPYVQHRGGPVGFLKVLDEQTIGYADFSGNRQYLSVGNLRGDDRVSLILMDYPQRRRLKIWGRARVVDARSEPALLARLELPDSRAPVERGILIRVEAFDWNCPKYITPRYSQREVEALLVQARQQQPVAVARQAPAILGNGALPLTISGIRQLTPRIRGYELRHADGEPLPMYRAGAHIRVPIALADGSITSRTYSLTGAPDDQDCYHITVLRVDDGEGGSLALHNGWQIGTRLNVDAPDNYFPLHDNDRPAVLIAGGIGITPIKAMAEALAARG
;
A
#
# COMPACT_ATOMS: atom_id res chain seq x y z
N MET A 1 -17.66 -8.24 -19.19
CA MET A 1 -16.96 -8.57 -20.45
C MET A 1 -17.83 -8.17 -21.62
N ALA A 2 -17.29 -7.39 -22.55
CA ALA A 2 -18.01 -7.01 -23.77
C ALA A 2 -18.16 -8.23 -24.71
N ARG A 3 -19.29 -8.34 -25.43
CA ARG A 3 -19.57 -9.49 -26.32
C ARG A 3 -18.51 -9.67 -27.41
N ALA A 4 -17.99 -8.58 -27.96
CA ALA A 4 -16.89 -8.63 -28.93
C ALA A 4 -15.63 -9.30 -28.36
N PHE A 5 -15.31 -9.05 -27.08
CA PHE A 5 -14.19 -9.71 -26.42
C PHE A 5 -14.43 -11.21 -26.25
N ALA A 6 -15.64 -11.61 -25.83
CA ALA A 6 -16.03 -13.01 -25.73
C ALA A 6 -15.96 -13.72 -27.10
N LYS A 7 -16.44 -13.08 -28.18
CA LYS A 7 -16.41 -13.61 -29.55
C LYS A 7 -15.00 -13.93 -30.03
N ILE A 8 -14.02 -13.08 -29.70
CA ILE A 8 -12.62 -13.31 -30.07
C ILE A 8 -11.95 -14.33 -29.12
N SER A 9 -12.26 -14.28 -27.81
CA SER A 9 -11.53 -15.04 -26.79
C SER A 9 -12.05 -16.45 -26.52
N PHE A 10 -13.35 -16.70 -26.69
CA PHE A 10 -13.97 -18.00 -26.39
C PHE A 10 -13.97 -18.88 -27.64
N THR A 11 -12.78 -19.25 -28.11
CA THR A 11 -12.58 -20.21 -29.20
C THR A 11 -13.13 -21.60 -28.84
N PRO A 12 -13.36 -22.51 -29.81
CA PRO A 12 -13.86 -23.86 -29.52
C PRO A 12 -13.06 -24.60 -28.44
N ASP A 13 -11.73 -24.49 -28.46
CA ASP A 13 -10.88 -25.11 -27.44
C ASP A 13 -11.07 -24.47 -26.06
N VAL A 14 -11.16 -23.12 -26.00
CA VAL A 14 -11.45 -22.41 -24.74
C VAL A 14 -12.82 -22.82 -24.18
N GLN A 15 -13.84 -22.97 -25.04
CA GLN A 15 -15.17 -23.41 -24.63
C GLN A 15 -15.15 -24.86 -24.13
N THR A 16 -14.36 -25.73 -24.75
CA THR A 16 -14.17 -27.12 -24.32
C THR A 16 -13.56 -27.15 -22.92
N VAL A 17 -12.46 -26.42 -22.69
CA VAL A 17 -11.83 -26.30 -21.37
C VAL A 17 -12.79 -25.67 -20.35
N GLN A 18 -13.58 -24.67 -20.72
CA GLN A 18 -14.60 -24.10 -19.84
C GLN A 18 -15.64 -25.14 -19.41
N ALA A 19 -16.01 -26.06 -20.29
CA ALA A 19 -16.96 -27.14 -19.98
C ALA A 19 -16.32 -28.18 -19.05
N GLU A 20 -15.09 -28.61 -19.34
CA GLU A 20 -14.32 -29.53 -18.50
C GLU A 20 -14.13 -28.98 -17.08
N MET A 21 -13.85 -27.69 -16.96
CA MET A 21 -13.62 -27.00 -15.68
C MET A 21 -14.91 -26.45 -15.05
N GLY A 22 -16.09 -26.79 -15.59
CA GLY A 22 -17.39 -26.43 -15.00
C GLY A 22 -17.77 -24.95 -15.04
N SER A 23 -17.08 -24.13 -15.83
CA SER A 23 -17.31 -22.67 -15.92
C SER A 23 -18.15 -22.24 -17.13
N ARG A 24 -18.42 -23.13 -18.08
CA ARG A 24 -19.10 -22.80 -19.35
C ARG A 24 -20.45 -22.13 -19.16
N ALA A 25 -21.27 -22.63 -18.24
CA ALA A 25 -22.60 -22.07 -17.99
C ALA A 25 -22.53 -20.62 -17.48
N ALA A 26 -21.55 -20.31 -16.64
CA ALA A 26 -21.38 -18.97 -16.06
C ALA A 26 -20.95 -17.92 -17.10
N TYR A 27 -20.21 -18.33 -18.14
CA TYR A 27 -19.70 -17.43 -19.17
C TYR A 27 -20.56 -17.34 -20.43
N ARG A 28 -21.58 -18.21 -20.58
CA ARG A 28 -22.48 -18.21 -21.75
C ARG A 28 -23.21 -16.87 -21.95
N SER A 29 -23.56 -16.17 -20.87
CA SER A 29 -24.24 -14.86 -20.95
C SER A 29 -23.36 -13.78 -21.58
N ALA A 30 -22.04 -13.86 -21.44
CA ALA A 30 -21.10 -12.90 -22.03
C ALA A 30 -21.06 -12.98 -23.58
N GLU A 31 -21.46 -14.11 -24.17
CA GLU A 31 -21.55 -14.31 -25.62
C GLU A 31 -22.89 -13.81 -26.20
N LEU A 32 -23.92 -13.67 -25.35
CA LEU A 32 -25.29 -13.34 -25.73
C LEU A 32 -25.64 -11.85 -25.59
N GLY A 33 -24.70 -10.99 -25.19
CA GLY A 33 -24.93 -9.55 -25.01
C GLY A 33 -25.34 -8.80 -26.30
N GLU A 34 -25.84 -7.57 -26.19
CA GLU A 34 -26.41 -6.86 -27.35
C GLU A 34 -25.38 -6.10 -28.21
N ALA A 35 -24.28 -5.60 -27.64
CA ALA A 35 -23.33 -4.74 -28.37
C ALA A 35 -22.28 -5.54 -29.15
N GLU A 36 -22.45 -5.62 -30.48
CA GLU A 36 -21.45 -6.18 -31.40
C GLU A 36 -20.36 -5.15 -31.80
N GLN A 37 -20.70 -3.86 -31.81
CA GLN A 37 -19.73 -2.78 -32.02
C GLN A 37 -19.11 -2.32 -30.69
N VAL A 38 -17.78 -2.17 -30.69
CA VAL A 38 -17.01 -1.76 -29.52
C VAL A 38 -16.69 -0.28 -29.65
N ALA A 39 -17.47 0.55 -28.97
CA ALA A 39 -17.16 1.96 -28.74
C ALA A 39 -16.58 2.11 -27.33
N LEU A 40 -15.43 2.79 -27.24
CA LEU A 40 -14.83 3.22 -25.97
C LEU A 40 -15.77 4.24 -25.33
N SER A 41 -16.34 3.92 -24.17
CA SER A 41 -17.13 4.89 -23.43
C SER A 41 -16.23 5.99 -22.85
N VAL A 42 -16.84 7.05 -22.33
CA VAL A 42 -16.12 8.12 -21.60
C VAL A 42 -15.20 7.55 -20.51
N ALA A 43 -15.59 6.44 -19.85
CA ALA A 43 -14.80 5.81 -18.81
C ALA A 43 -13.53 5.13 -19.36
N GLU A 44 -13.61 4.41 -20.48
CA GLU A 44 -12.43 3.83 -21.12
C GLU A 44 -11.52 4.92 -21.70
N GLN A 45 -12.11 5.94 -22.33
CA GLN A 45 -11.34 7.04 -22.93
C GLN A 45 -10.53 7.79 -21.86
N ALA A 46 -11.14 8.15 -20.74
CA ALA A 46 -10.47 8.77 -19.61
C ALA A 46 -9.36 7.86 -19.05
N PHE A 47 -9.66 6.57 -18.86
CA PHE A 47 -8.66 5.61 -18.39
C PHE A 47 -7.47 5.49 -19.34
N ILE A 48 -7.70 5.47 -20.66
CA ILE A 48 -6.61 5.39 -21.64
C ILE A 48 -5.73 6.64 -21.58
N ALA A 49 -6.35 7.83 -21.53
CA ALA A 49 -5.65 9.11 -21.53
C ALA A 49 -4.77 9.33 -20.28
N GLU A 50 -5.11 8.71 -19.15
CA GLU A 50 -4.33 8.80 -17.91
C GLU A 50 -3.12 7.86 -17.86
N ARG A 51 -2.89 7.02 -18.87
CA ARG A 51 -1.75 6.09 -18.87
C ARG A 51 -0.47 6.77 -19.33
N ASP A 52 0.59 6.53 -18.56
CA ASP A 52 1.98 6.83 -18.90
C ASP A 52 2.72 5.59 -19.45
N SER A 53 2.08 4.42 -19.40
CA SER A 53 2.65 3.17 -19.86
C SER A 53 1.60 2.13 -20.22
N PHE A 54 1.96 1.21 -21.12
CA PHE A 54 1.21 0.00 -21.44
C PHE A 54 2.15 -1.09 -21.98
N TYR A 55 1.67 -2.33 -22.01
CA TYR A 55 2.36 -3.40 -22.73
C TYR A 55 1.61 -3.76 -24.00
N GLN A 56 2.36 -3.97 -25.07
CA GLN A 56 1.85 -4.28 -26.40
C GLN A 56 2.38 -5.62 -26.87
N ALA A 57 1.47 -6.48 -27.32
CA ALA A 57 1.77 -7.73 -27.99
C ALA A 57 1.50 -7.60 -29.50
N THR A 58 2.40 -8.16 -30.29
CA THR A 58 2.27 -8.37 -31.75
C THR A 58 2.66 -9.81 -32.06
N VAL A 59 2.35 -10.32 -33.24
CA VAL A 59 2.72 -11.69 -33.65
C VAL A 59 3.76 -11.62 -34.75
N SER A 60 4.88 -12.33 -34.58
CA SER A 60 5.90 -12.43 -35.63
C SER A 60 5.38 -13.23 -36.81
N GLN A 61 6.02 -13.07 -37.97
CA GLN A 61 5.70 -13.89 -39.15
C GLN A 61 5.91 -15.40 -38.90
N SER A 62 6.78 -15.76 -37.95
CA SER A 62 6.98 -17.13 -37.49
C SER A 62 5.93 -17.63 -36.49
N GLY A 63 4.92 -16.82 -36.18
CA GLY A 63 3.82 -17.17 -35.27
C GLY A 63 4.13 -16.96 -33.78
N TRP A 64 5.29 -16.44 -33.42
CA TRP A 64 5.65 -16.18 -32.03
C TRP A 64 5.01 -14.88 -31.52
N PRO A 65 4.38 -14.88 -30.34
CA PRO A 65 3.95 -13.64 -29.70
C PRO A 65 5.18 -12.87 -29.20
N TYR A 66 5.19 -11.56 -29.46
CA TYR A 66 6.21 -10.62 -29.00
C TYR A 66 5.57 -9.53 -28.17
N VAL A 67 6.01 -9.37 -26.92
CA VAL A 67 5.49 -8.37 -25.97
C VAL A 67 6.55 -7.31 -25.67
N GLN A 68 6.15 -6.04 -25.73
CA GLN A 68 7.00 -4.90 -25.45
C GLN A 68 6.31 -3.90 -24.53
N HIS A 69 7.04 -3.39 -23.54
CA HIS A 69 6.62 -2.23 -22.76
C HIS A 69 6.77 -0.95 -23.60
N ARG A 70 5.73 -0.11 -23.60
CA ARG A 70 5.69 1.23 -24.18
C ARG A 70 5.40 2.23 -23.07
N GLY A 71 6.23 3.27 -22.96
CA GLY A 71 6.07 4.30 -21.94
C GLY A 71 6.33 5.69 -22.50
N GLY A 72 5.73 6.69 -21.87
CA GLY A 72 5.81 8.10 -22.23
C GLY A 72 5.21 8.97 -21.11
N PRO A 73 5.10 10.29 -21.31
CA PRO A 73 4.31 11.12 -20.39
C PRO A 73 2.84 10.68 -20.39
N VAL A 74 2.12 11.00 -19.32
CA VAL A 74 0.66 10.81 -19.26
C VAL A 74 0.01 11.44 -20.50
N GLY A 75 -0.89 10.70 -21.16
CA GLY A 75 -1.55 11.14 -22.38
C GLY A 75 -0.79 10.87 -23.67
N PHE A 76 0.34 10.15 -23.63
CA PHE A 76 1.05 9.75 -24.86
C PHE A 76 0.27 8.74 -25.72
N LEU A 77 -0.55 7.90 -25.08
CA LEU A 77 -1.55 7.08 -25.76
C LEU A 77 -2.83 7.92 -25.90
N LYS A 78 -3.10 8.38 -27.12
CA LYS A 78 -4.19 9.29 -27.42
C LYS A 78 -5.43 8.53 -27.86
N VAL A 79 -6.58 8.96 -27.36
CA VAL A 79 -7.89 8.60 -27.90
C VAL A 79 -8.18 9.56 -29.06
N LEU A 80 -8.38 9.01 -30.26
CA LEU A 80 -8.61 9.80 -31.47
C LEU A 80 -10.09 9.91 -31.81
N ASP A 81 -10.85 8.87 -31.48
CA ASP A 81 -12.32 8.79 -31.55
C ASP A 81 -12.80 7.59 -30.71
N GLU A 82 -14.10 7.26 -30.78
CA GLU A 82 -14.72 6.20 -30.01
C GLU A 82 -14.20 4.79 -30.33
N GLN A 83 -13.48 4.56 -31.42
CA GLN A 83 -12.93 3.25 -31.80
C GLN A 83 -11.44 3.26 -32.09
N THR A 84 -10.79 4.42 -32.05
CA THR A 84 -9.41 4.57 -32.50
C THR A 84 -8.56 5.22 -31.42
N ILE A 85 -7.46 4.56 -31.10
CA ILE A 85 -6.40 5.10 -30.26
C ILE A 85 -5.09 5.13 -31.04
N GLY A 86 -4.13 5.94 -30.61
CA GLY A 86 -2.83 5.95 -31.25
C GLY A 86 -1.75 6.60 -30.40
N TYR A 87 -0.50 6.33 -30.76
CA TYR A 87 0.66 6.92 -30.08
C TYR A 87 1.78 7.22 -31.08
N ALA A 88 2.59 8.23 -30.76
CA ALA A 88 3.80 8.55 -31.50
C ALA A 88 4.92 7.53 -31.18
N ASP A 89 5.54 6.99 -32.21
CA ASP A 89 6.70 6.10 -32.12
C ASP A 89 7.95 6.88 -32.55
N PHE A 90 8.88 7.01 -31.61
CA PHE A 90 10.11 7.79 -31.75
C PHE A 90 11.28 6.88 -32.13
N SER A 91 12.35 7.48 -32.64
CA SER A 91 13.58 6.76 -32.95
C SER A 91 14.17 6.13 -31.68
N GLY A 92 14.06 4.81 -31.58
CA GLY A 92 14.54 4.02 -30.45
C GLY A 92 15.79 3.21 -30.80
N ASN A 93 15.87 1.99 -30.25
CA ASN A 93 16.97 1.03 -30.46
C ASN A 93 17.03 0.42 -31.87
N ARG A 94 16.16 0.85 -32.79
CA ARG A 94 16.10 0.43 -34.20
C ARG A 94 15.92 -1.07 -34.45
N GLN A 95 15.37 -1.82 -33.49
CA GLN A 95 15.05 -3.24 -33.70
C GLN A 95 13.84 -3.45 -34.63
N TYR A 96 12.92 -2.48 -34.64
CA TYR A 96 11.71 -2.46 -35.48
C TYR A 96 10.82 -3.72 -35.42
N LEU A 97 10.92 -4.54 -34.37
CA LEU A 97 10.20 -5.81 -34.25
C LEU A 97 8.67 -5.65 -34.37
N SER A 98 8.06 -4.81 -33.53
CA SER A 98 6.60 -4.58 -33.62
C SER A 98 6.18 -4.03 -34.99
N VAL A 99 6.96 -3.13 -35.57
CA VAL A 99 6.64 -2.52 -36.87
C VAL A 99 6.76 -3.54 -38.00
N GLY A 100 7.78 -4.41 -37.96
CA GLY A 100 7.94 -5.51 -38.90
C GLY A 100 6.81 -6.54 -38.77
N ASN A 101 6.47 -6.93 -37.54
CA ASN A 101 5.36 -7.84 -37.26
C ASN A 101 4.03 -7.34 -37.83
N LEU A 102 3.74 -6.05 -37.63
CA LEU A 102 2.52 -5.38 -38.11
C LEU A 102 2.37 -5.31 -39.64
N ARG A 103 3.42 -5.64 -40.41
CA ARG A 103 3.30 -5.77 -41.87
C ARG A 103 2.69 -7.10 -42.30
N GLY A 104 2.96 -8.17 -41.54
CA GLY A 104 2.44 -9.51 -41.83
C GLY A 104 1.14 -9.81 -41.11
N ASP A 105 0.96 -9.24 -39.92
CA ASP A 105 -0.22 -9.44 -39.08
C ASP A 105 -0.53 -8.16 -38.31
N ASP A 106 -1.64 -7.51 -38.64
CA ASP A 106 -2.05 -6.25 -38.05
C ASP A 106 -2.70 -6.41 -36.67
N ARG A 107 -2.84 -7.62 -36.14
CA ARG A 107 -3.43 -7.84 -34.81
C ARG A 107 -2.50 -7.36 -33.70
N VAL A 108 -3.06 -6.61 -32.77
CA VAL A 108 -2.38 -6.12 -31.57
C VAL A 108 -3.19 -6.41 -30.32
N SER A 109 -2.50 -6.72 -29.21
CA SER A 109 -3.10 -6.79 -27.88
C SER A 109 -2.37 -5.86 -26.92
N LEU A 110 -3.13 -5.02 -26.21
CA LEU A 110 -2.62 -4.10 -25.21
C LEU A 110 -3.09 -4.52 -23.81
N ILE A 111 -2.25 -4.26 -22.82
CA ILE A 111 -2.63 -4.28 -21.41
C ILE A 111 -2.20 -2.97 -20.76
N LEU A 112 -3.19 -2.24 -20.28
CA LEU A 112 -3.05 -0.95 -19.62
C LEU A 112 -3.26 -1.19 -18.13
N MET A 113 -2.27 -0.81 -17.32
CA MET A 113 -2.28 -1.02 -15.88
C MET A 113 -2.47 0.29 -15.13
N ASP A 114 -3.31 0.27 -14.11
CA ASP A 114 -3.39 1.27 -13.06
C ASP A 114 -3.13 0.53 -11.75
N TYR A 115 -1.86 0.49 -11.37
CA TYR A 115 -1.42 -0.22 -10.17
C TYR A 115 -2.00 0.38 -8.89
N PRO A 116 -2.02 1.72 -8.67
CA PRO A 116 -2.61 2.32 -7.48
C PRO A 116 -4.07 1.92 -7.26
N GLN A 117 -4.92 2.02 -8.29
CA GLN A 117 -6.35 1.68 -8.19
C GLN A 117 -6.62 0.19 -8.41
N ARG A 118 -5.58 -0.62 -8.68
CA ARG A 118 -5.67 -2.05 -9.00
C ARG A 118 -6.58 -2.33 -10.20
N ARG A 119 -6.58 -1.45 -11.19
CA ARG A 119 -7.41 -1.61 -12.40
C ARG A 119 -6.53 -2.06 -13.56
N ARG A 120 -7.10 -2.88 -14.45
CA ARG A 120 -6.47 -3.23 -15.72
C ARG A 120 -7.48 -3.29 -16.84
N LEU A 121 -7.12 -2.71 -17.99
CA LEU A 121 -7.89 -2.75 -19.22
C LEU A 121 -7.09 -3.54 -20.26
N LYS A 122 -7.70 -4.60 -20.80
CA LYS A 122 -7.18 -5.29 -21.99
C LYS A 122 -7.84 -4.67 -23.22
N ILE A 123 -7.08 -4.44 -24.27
CA ILE A 123 -7.60 -3.97 -25.56
C ILE A 123 -7.04 -4.87 -26.66
N TRP A 124 -7.89 -5.34 -27.54
CA TRP A 124 -7.53 -6.01 -28.78
C TRP A 124 -7.95 -5.14 -29.96
N GLY A 125 -7.11 -5.11 -30.99
CA GLY A 125 -7.36 -4.26 -32.14
C GLY A 125 -6.50 -4.58 -33.34
N ARG A 126 -6.67 -3.76 -34.36
CA ARG A 126 -5.91 -3.77 -35.61
C ARG A 126 -5.03 -2.55 -35.68
N ALA A 127 -3.72 -2.74 -35.76
CA ALA A 127 -2.75 -1.68 -35.77
C ALA A 127 -2.17 -1.43 -37.17
N ARG A 128 -2.03 -0.16 -37.53
CA ARG A 128 -1.33 0.25 -38.75
C ARG A 128 -0.34 1.38 -38.44
N VAL A 129 0.71 1.42 -39.24
CA VAL A 129 1.77 2.43 -39.13
C VAL A 129 1.44 3.60 -40.06
N VAL A 130 1.55 4.82 -39.55
CA VAL A 130 1.47 6.06 -40.34
C VAL A 130 2.77 6.83 -40.26
N ASP A 131 3.13 7.53 -41.33
CA ASP A 131 4.28 8.44 -41.33
C ASP A 131 3.90 9.81 -41.89
N ALA A 132 4.84 10.76 -41.81
CA ALA A 132 4.60 12.14 -42.25
C ALA A 132 4.33 12.26 -43.76
N ARG A 133 4.74 11.27 -44.56
CA ARG A 133 4.51 11.25 -46.01
C ARG A 133 3.11 10.72 -46.33
N SER A 134 2.60 9.77 -45.54
CA SER A 134 1.28 9.20 -45.75
C SER A 134 0.17 10.08 -45.17
N GLU A 135 0.27 10.49 -43.90
CA GLU A 135 -0.83 11.12 -43.15
C GLU A 135 -0.33 12.19 -42.14
N PRO A 136 0.18 13.34 -42.61
CA PRO A 136 0.82 14.34 -41.74
C PRO A 136 -0.12 14.94 -40.69
N ALA A 137 -1.37 15.20 -41.03
CA ALA A 137 -2.36 15.76 -40.09
C ALA A 137 -2.66 14.81 -38.93
N LEU A 138 -2.65 13.51 -39.19
CA LEU A 138 -2.90 12.50 -38.16
C LEU A 138 -1.67 12.30 -37.27
N LEU A 139 -0.48 12.36 -37.86
CA LEU A 139 0.77 12.33 -37.10
C LEU A 139 0.87 13.51 -36.14
N ALA A 140 0.51 14.72 -36.59
CA ALA A 140 0.48 15.92 -35.75
C ALA A 140 -0.47 15.76 -34.55
N ARG A 141 -1.61 15.07 -34.71
CA ARG A 141 -2.51 14.76 -33.58
C ARG A 141 -1.84 13.88 -32.53
N LEU A 142 -0.86 13.07 -32.89
CA LEU A 142 -0.12 12.17 -31.99
C LEU A 142 1.08 12.84 -31.30
N GLU A 143 1.46 14.04 -31.73
CA GLU A 143 2.59 14.77 -31.15
C GLU A 143 2.33 15.16 -29.69
N LEU A 144 3.37 15.09 -28.87
CA LEU A 144 3.34 15.49 -27.47
C LEU A 144 3.81 16.95 -27.34
N PRO A 145 3.12 17.81 -26.57
CA PRO A 145 3.42 19.25 -26.50
C PRO A 145 4.89 19.59 -26.16
N ASP A 146 5.53 18.76 -25.32
CA ASP A 146 6.90 18.99 -24.82
C ASP A 146 7.94 18.02 -25.39
N SER A 147 7.62 17.27 -26.47
CA SER A 147 8.59 16.33 -27.05
C SER A 147 9.67 17.05 -27.84
N ARG A 148 10.93 16.90 -27.41
CA ARG A 148 12.10 17.36 -28.17
C ARG A 148 12.51 16.41 -29.30
N ALA A 149 12.01 15.17 -29.29
CA ALA A 149 12.33 14.18 -30.31
C ALA A 149 11.33 14.28 -31.48
N PRO A 150 11.80 14.29 -32.75
CA PRO A 150 10.91 14.24 -33.89
C PRO A 150 10.16 12.90 -33.90
N VAL A 151 8.85 12.95 -34.14
CA VAL A 151 8.04 11.74 -34.31
C VAL A 151 8.46 11.07 -35.61
N GLU A 152 8.95 9.84 -35.53
CA GLU A 152 9.39 9.09 -36.71
C GLU A 152 8.18 8.50 -37.45
N ARG A 153 7.20 8.02 -36.69
CA ARG A 153 5.96 7.40 -37.18
C ARG A 153 4.89 7.40 -36.10
N GLY A 154 3.64 7.18 -36.49
CA GLY A 154 2.52 6.96 -35.60
C GLY A 154 2.04 5.52 -35.68
N ILE A 155 1.57 4.97 -34.56
CA ILE A 155 0.87 3.69 -34.53
C ILE A 155 -0.59 3.98 -34.19
N LEU A 156 -1.48 3.60 -35.10
CA LEU A 156 -2.92 3.73 -34.92
C LEU A 156 -3.51 2.36 -34.69
N ILE A 157 -4.42 2.27 -33.74
CA ILE A 157 -5.05 1.03 -33.33
C ILE A 157 -6.55 1.23 -33.37
N ARG A 158 -7.21 0.53 -34.30
CA ARG A 158 -8.66 0.40 -34.28
C ARG A 158 -9.03 -0.69 -33.29
N VAL A 159 -9.77 -0.34 -32.26
CA VAL A 159 -10.21 -1.25 -31.20
C VAL A 159 -11.26 -2.21 -31.75
N GLU A 160 -11.00 -3.51 -31.63
CA GLU A 160 -11.96 -4.57 -31.95
C GLU A 160 -12.66 -5.10 -30.70
N ALA A 161 -11.98 -5.08 -29.54
CA ALA A 161 -12.54 -5.51 -28.27
C ALA A 161 -11.78 -4.94 -27.07
N PHE A 162 -12.45 -4.80 -25.93
CA PHE A 162 -11.79 -4.55 -24.65
C PHE A 162 -12.51 -5.28 -23.52
N ASP A 163 -11.79 -5.47 -22.41
CA ASP A 163 -12.36 -6.09 -21.21
C ASP A 163 -11.64 -5.64 -19.93
N TRP A 164 -12.45 -5.27 -18.94
CA TRP A 164 -12.02 -5.00 -17.57
C TRP A 164 -11.93 -6.31 -16.80
N ASN A 165 -10.77 -6.57 -16.20
CA ASN A 165 -10.52 -7.81 -15.47
C ASN A 165 -10.51 -7.63 -13.93
N CYS A 166 -10.54 -8.75 -13.21
CA CYS A 166 -10.53 -8.82 -11.75
C CYS A 166 -9.30 -8.15 -11.08
N PRO A 167 -9.49 -7.25 -10.11
CA PRO A 167 -8.43 -6.51 -9.41
C PRO A 167 -7.69 -7.34 -8.33
N LYS A 168 -8.20 -8.54 -7.98
CA LYS A 168 -7.88 -9.29 -6.75
C LYS A 168 -6.38 -9.48 -6.45
N TYR A 169 -5.56 -9.66 -7.48
CA TYR A 169 -4.13 -9.97 -7.33
C TYR A 169 -3.19 -8.89 -7.92
N ILE A 170 -3.71 -7.68 -8.17
CA ILE A 170 -2.85 -6.56 -8.57
C ILE A 170 -2.27 -5.95 -7.29
N THR A 171 -0.96 -6.12 -7.08
CA THR A 171 -0.24 -5.43 -6.01
C THR A 171 -0.18 -3.94 -6.31
N PRO A 172 -0.62 -3.06 -5.40
CA PRO A 172 -0.46 -1.62 -5.57
C PRO A 172 1.02 -1.25 -5.72
N ARG A 173 1.29 -0.39 -6.69
CA ARG A 173 2.61 0.21 -6.94
C ARG A 173 2.39 1.69 -7.21
N TYR A 174 3.30 2.50 -6.68
CA TYR A 174 3.25 3.95 -6.79
C TYR A 174 4.56 4.42 -7.39
N SER A 175 4.48 5.36 -8.32
CA SER A 175 5.63 6.14 -8.76
C SER A 175 6.16 7.00 -7.61
N GLN A 176 7.42 7.41 -7.72
CA GLN A 176 8.02 8.32 -6.75
C GLN A 176 7.19 9.61 -6.58
N ARG A 177 6.68 10.18 -7.68
CA ARG A 177 5.83 11.38 -7.66
C ARG A 177 4.54 11.18 -6.88
N GLU A 178 3.88 10.04 -7.04
CA GLU A 178 2.66 9.71 -6.29
C GLU A 178 2.96 9.53 -4.80
N VAL A 179 4.07 8.85 -4.45
CA VAL A 179 4.51 8.72 -3.06
C VAL A 179 4.78 10.09 -2.45
N GLU A 180 5.51 10.96 -3.15
CA GLU A 180 5.80 12.33 -2.70
C GLU A 180 4.50 13.13 -2.47
N ALA A 181 3.54 13.05 -3.39
CA ALA A 181 2.24 13.72 -3.24
C ALA A 181 1.47 13.19 -2.02
N LEU A 182 1.44 11.87 -1.81
CA LEU A 182 0.81 11.25 -0.65
C LEU A 182 1.50 11.67 0.66
N LEU A 183 2.83 11.77 0.67
CA LEU A 183 3.59 12.24 1.83
C LEU A 183 3.31 13.72 2.14
N VAL A 184 3.18 14.58 1.12
CA VAL A 184 2.79 15.99 1.30
C VAL A 184 1.37 16.08 1.89
N GLN A 185 0.41 15.34 1.34
CA GLN A 185 -0.95 15.29 1.87
C GLN A 185 -0.97 14.77 3.32
N ALA A 186 -0.22 13.72 3.62
CA ALA A 186 -0.11 13.18 4.97
C ALA A 186 0.49 14.20 5.96
N ARG A 187 1.50 14.99 5.53
CA ARG A 187 2.06 16.08 6.35
C ARG A 187 1.08 17.24 6.56
N GLN A 188 0.23 17.54 5.58
CA GLN A 188 -0.80 18.58 5.68
C GLN A 188 -2.00 18.13 6.54
N GLN A 189 -2.27 16.82 6.59
CA GLN A 189 -3.31 16.21 7.42
C GLN A 189 -2.82 15.81 8.81
N GLN A 190 -1.50 15.81 9.05
CA GLN A 190 -0.99 15.84 10.41
C GLN A 190 -1.44 17.17 11.02
N PRO A 191 -2.12 17.15 12.18
CA PRO A 191 -2.38 18.39 12.90
C PRO A 191 -1.04 19.11 13.05
N VAL A 192 -1.05 20.40 12.68
CA VAL A 192 0.08 21.33 12.81
C VAL A 192 0.86 20.93 14.04
N ALA A 193 2.14 20.57 13.86
CA ALA A 193 3.03 20.27 14.98
C ALA A 193 2.83 21.38 16.00
N VAL A 194 2.15 21.02 17.11
CA VAL A 194 1.86 21.96 18.19
C VAL A 194 3.21 22.52 18.56
N ALA A 195 3.35 23.84 18.42
CA ALA A 195 4.55 24.57 18.82
C ALA A 195 5.07 23.97 20.12
N ARG A 196 6.38 23.69 20.22
CA ARG A 196 7.06 23.17 21.41
C ARG A 196 6.58 23.91 22.66
N GLN A 197 5.47 23.46 23.24
CA GLN A 197 5.11 23.75 24.61
C GLN A 197 6.08 22.92 25.43
N ALA A 198 6.65 23.54 26.46
CA ALA A 198 7.45 22.81 27.43
C ALA A 198 6.71 21.51 27.81
N PRO A 199 7.39 20.35 27.86
CA PRO A 199 6.71 19.08 28.06
C PRO A 199 5.84 19.18 29.31
N ALA A 200 4.52 19.06 29.15
CA ALA A 200 3.61 19.06 30.26
C ALA A 200 4.02 17.93 31.20
N ILE A 201 4.40 18.26 32.43
CA ILE A 201 4.65 17.28 33.48
C ILE A 201 3.28 16.76 33.90
N LEU A 202 3.02 15.47 33.65
CA LEU A 202 1.78 14.83 34.05
C LEU A 202 1.94 14.13 35.40
N GLY A 203 0.95 14.26 36.28
CA GLY A 203 0.94 13.60 37.59
C GLY A 203 1.70 14.33 38.68
N ASN A 204 1.67 13.74 39.88
CA ASN A 204 2.19 14.33 41.11
C ASN A 204 2.93 13.32 42.01
N GLY A 205 3.25 12.13 41.48
CA GLY A 205 4.01 11.12 42.21
C GLY A 205 5.49 11.50 42.39
N ALA A 206 6.17 10.82 43.31
CA ALA A 206 7.52 11.17 43.73
C ALA A 206 8.62 10.76 42.73
N LEU A 207 8.34 9.87 41.78
CA LEU A 207 9.30 9.38 40.80
C LEU A 207 9.15 10.13 39.47
N PRO A 208 10.09 11.04 39.12
CA PRO A 208 10.03 11.77 37.88
C PRO A 208 10.63 10.92 36.74
N LEU A 209 9.82 10.70 35.71
CA LEU A 209 10.18 9.95 34.52
C LEU A 209 10.11 10.82 33.27
N THR A 210 10.88 10.47 32.25
CA THR A 210 10.80 11.03 30.91
C THR A 210 10.68 9.91 29.89
N ILE A 211 9.78 10.07 28.92
CA ILE A 211 9.70 9.16 27.78
C ILE A 211 10.94 9.35 26.90
N SER A 212 11.86 8.39 26.92
CA SER A 212 13.11 8.42 26.14
C SER A 212 13.00 7.69 24.80
N GLY A 213 12.08 6.72 24.70
CA GLY A 213 11.93 5.88 23.52
C GLY A 213 10.48 5.48 23.27
N ILE A 214 10.09 5.44 22.00
CA ILE A 214 8.77 4.98 21.55
C ILE A 214 8.96 4.04 20.37
N ARG A 215 8.40 2.82 20.46
CA ARG A 215 8.48 1.84 19.38
C ARG A 215 7.10 1.29 19.04
N GLN A 216 6.65 1.48 17.80
CA GLN A 216 5.44 0.82 17.30
C GLN A 216 5.75 -0.67 17.08
N LEU A 217 5.11 -1.55 17.85
CA LEU A 217 5.36 -3.01 17.79
C LEU A 217 4.45 -3.70 16.78
N THR A 218 3.18 -3.29 16.78
CA THR A 218 2.14 -3.73 15.84
C THR A 218 1.21 -2.55 15.57
N PRO A 219 0.25 -2.60 14.62
CA PRO A 219 -0.68 -1.47 14.39
C PRO A 219 -1.45 -1.00 15.64
N ARG A 220 -1.63 -1.86 16.65
CA ARG A 220 -2.35 -1.53 17.88
C ARG A 220 -1.49 -1.57 19.15
N ILE A 221 -0.23 -2.01 19.09
CA ILE A 221 0.62 -2.16 20.28
C ILE A 221 1.85 -1.29 20.14
N ARG A 222 2.16 -0.53 21.20
CA ARG A 222 3.32 0.35 21.25
C ARG A 222 4.08 0.17 22.56
N GLY A 223 5.40 0.08 22.44
CA GLY A 223 6.32 0.06 23.57
C GLY A 223 6.82 1.46 23.89
N TYR A 224 7.00 1.73 25.17
CA TYR A 224 7.53 2.99 25.70
C TYR A 224 8.71 2.67 26.62
N GLU A 225 9.78 3.42 26.45
CA GLU A 225 10.92 3.46 27.37
C GLU A 225 10.81 4.72 28.22
N LEU A 226 10.93 4.54 29.53
CA LEU A 226 10.86 5.60 30.53
C LEU A 226 12.16 5.59 31.33
N ARG A 227 12.84 6.73 31.37
CA ARG A 227 14.06 6.94 32.18
C ARG A 227 13.77 7.93 33.29
N HIS A 228 14.61 7.95 34.33
CA HIS A 228 14.53 9.02 35.32
C HIS A 228 14.71 10.38 34.64
N ALA A 229 13.86 11.36 34.97
CA ALA A 229 13.86 12.65 34.28
C ALA A 229 15.16 13.46 34.46
N ASP A 230 15.87 13.18 35.56
CA ASP A 230 17.12 13.83 35.94
C ASP A 230 18.35 12.91 35.80
N GLY A 231 18.18 11.71 35.23
CA GLY A 231 19.30 10.77 34.96
C GLY A 231 19.75 9.91 36.14
N GLU A 232 19.04 9.93 37.26
CA GLU A 232 19.30 9.05 38.41
C GLU A 232 18.89 7.59 38.13
N PRO A 233 19.46 6.61 38.86
CA PRO A 233 19.01 5.22 38.80
C PRO A 233 17.53 5.09 39.20
N LEU A 234 16.77 4.28 38.47
CA LEU A 234 15.39 3.97 38.79
C LEU A 234 15.30 2.96 39.95
N PRO A 235 14.25 3.04 40.79
CA PRO A 235 13.99 2.02 41.80
C PRO A 235 13.92 0.61 41.20
N MET A 236 14.59 -0.36 41.82
CA MET A 236 14.44 -1.76 41.39
C MET A 236 13.00 -2.24 41.65
N TYR A 237 12.54 -3.15 40.80
CA TYR A 237 11.24 -3.82 40.96
C TYR A 237 11.42 -5.33 40.83
N ARG A 238 10.38 -6.09 41.12
CA ARG A 238 10.35 -7.54 40.90
C ARG A 238 9.42 -7.88 39.74
N ALA A 239 9.72 -8.98 39.04
CA ALA A 239 8.87 -9.46 37.96
C ALA A 239 7.39 -9.53 38.39
N GLY A 240 6.49 -9.08 37.50
CA GLY A 240 5.07 -8.90 37.78
C GLY A 240 4.67 -7.51 38.27
N ALA A 241 5.63 -6.65 38.62
CA ALA A 241 5.36 -5.28 39.01
C ALA A 241 4.72 -4.44 37.89
N HIS A 242 4.07 -3.35 38.29
CA HIS A 242 3.42 -2.41 37.41
C HIS A 242 3.64 -0.97 37.91
N ILE A 243 3.46 -0.02 37.00
CA ILE A 243 3.43 1.40 37.32
C ILE A 243 2.09 2.00 36.95
N ARG A 244 1.65 2.97 37.75
CA ARG A 244 0.47 3.77 37.50
C ARG A 244 0.89 5.08 36.83
N VAL A 245 0.38 5.32 35.63
CA VAL A 245 0.77 6.48 34.82
C VAL A 245 -0.41 7.43 34.60
N PRO A 246 -0.19 8.75 34.71
CA PRO A 246 -1.18 9.77 34.38
C PRO A 246 -1.27 9.94 32.85
N ILE A 247 -2.49 10.12 32.35
CA ILE A 247 -2.79 10.30 30.94
C ILE A 247 -3.75 11.48 30.81
N ALA A 248 -3.36 12.49 30.04
CA ALA A 248 -4.24 13.58 29.66
C ALA A 248 -5.18 13.12 28.53
N LEU A 249 -6.50 13.27 28.75
CA LEU A 249 -7.52 13.01 27.75
C LEU A 249 -7.72 14.25 26.85
N ALA A 250 -8.43 14.07 25.73
CA ALA A 250 -8.65 15.13 24.74
C ALA A 250 -9.46 16.33 25.29
N ASP A 251 -10.25 16.11 26.33
CA ASP A 251 -11.01 17.15 27.05
C ASP A 251 -10.17 17.91 28.11
N GLY A 252 -8.88 17.55 28.25
CA GLY A 252 -7.96 18.13 29.23
C GLY A 252 -8.02 17.49 30.62
N SER A 253 -8.94 16.55 30.87
CA SER A 253 -8.97 15.80 32.13
C SER A 253 -7.81 14.82 32.23
N ILE A 254 -7.38 14.50 33.46
CA ILE A 254 -6.32 13.51 33.71
C ILE A 254 -6.95 12.24 34.25
N THR A 255 -6.65 11.13 33.59
CA THR A 255 -6.99 9.80 34.08
C THR A 255 -5.71 9.02 34.41
N SER A 256 -5.85 7.94 35.19
CA SER A 256 -4.70 7.12 35.59
C SER A 256 -4.87 5.69 35.10
N ARG A 257 -3.82 5.11 34.51
CA ARG A 257 -3.84 3.70 34.04
C ARG A 257 -2.63 2.96 34.54
N THR A 258 -2.81 1.66 34.72
CA THR A 258 -1.78 0.78 35.27
C THR A 258 -1.24 -0.11 34.16
N TYR A 259 0.09 -0.16 34.03
CA TYR A 259 0.76 -1.00 33.05
C TYR A 259 1.89 -1.79 33.69
N SER A 260 1.94 -3.09 33.39
CA SER A 260 3.03 -3.97 33.84
C SER A 260 4.36 -3.52 33.26
N LEU A 261 5.41 -3.60 34.10
CA LEU A 261 6.77 -3.42 33.67
C LEU A 261 7.23 -4.65 32.89
N THR A 262 7.88 -4.42 31.76
CA THR A 262 8.20 -5.45 30.74
C THR A 262 9.70 -5.62 30.50
N GLY A 263 10.53 -4.83 31.19
CA GLY A 263 11.99 -4.88 31.10
C GLY A 263 12.58 -5.92 32.06
N ALA A 264 13.91 -6.01 32.05
CA ALA A 264 14.63 -6.77 33.05
C ALA A 264 14.46 -6.09 34.44
N PRO A 265 14.15 -6.84 35.51
CA PRO A 265 14.00 -6.28 36.86
C PRO A 265 15.26 -5.57 37.40
N ASP A 266 16.44 -5.98 36.92
CA ASP A 266 17.74 -5.45 37.36
C ASP A 266 18.22 -4.25 36.53
N ASP A 267 17.47 -3.86 35.50
CA ASP A 267 17.74 -2.67 34.69
C ASP A 267 17.22 -1.42 35.42
N GLN A 268 18.14 -0.69 36.05
CA GLN A 268 17.86 0.60 36.71
C GLN A 268 17.99 1.79 35.76
N ASP A 269 18.39 1.58 34.51
CA ASP A 269 18.55 2.66 33.53
C ASP A 269 17.20 3.06 32.94
N CYS A 270 16.30 2.09 32.75
CA CYS A 270 14.99 2.36 32.18
C CYS A 270 13.90 1.37 32.59
N TYR A 271 12.67 1.89 32.67
CA TYR A 271 11.45 1.09 32.70
C TYR A 271 10.89 0.94 31.28
N HIS A 272 10.32 -0.23 31.01
CA HIS A 272 9.58 -0.47 29.78
C HIS A 272 8.13 -0.82 30.06
N ILE A 273 7.20 -0.15 29.39
CA ILE A 273 5.79 -0.56 29.34
C ILE A 273 5.37 -0.80 27.90
N THR A 274 4.41 -1.71 27.71
CA THR A 274 3.83 -2.02 26.41
C THR A 274 2.32 -1.86 26.46
N VAL A 275 1.78 -0.99 25.62
CA VAL A 275 0.39 -0.54 25.69
C VAL A 275 -0.37 -0.95 24.44
N LEU A 276 -1.45 -1.72 24.64
CA LEU A 276 -2.45 -2.00 23.61
C LEU A 276 -3.41 -0.82 23.48
N ARG A 277 -3.58 -0.33 22.26
CA ARG A 277 -4.62 0.62 21.86
C ARG A 277 -5.97 -0.10 21.79
N VAL A 278 -6.94 0.43 22.51
CA VAL A 278 -8.32 -0.03 22.53
C VAL A 278 -9.19 1.13 22.06
N ASP A 279 -9.70 1.04 20.83
CA ASP A 279 -10.46 2.13 20.19
C ASP A 279 -11.82 2.36 20.87
N ASP A 280 -12.52 1.28 21.24
CA ASP A 280 -13.84 1.35 21.89
C ASP A 280 -13.75 1.34 23.45
N GLY A 281 -12.64 1.83 24.00
CA GLY A 281 -12.42 1.87 25.45
C GLY A 281 -12.77 3.22 26.10
N GLU A 282 -12.42 3.39 27.37
CA GLU A 282 -12.55 4.65 28.13
C GLU A 282 -11.59 5.78 27.66
N GLY A 283 -11.03 5.67 26.46
CA GLY A 283 -10.16 6.67 25.85
C GLY A 283 -8.71 6.72 26.37
N GLY A 284 -8.39 6.14 27.53
CA GLY A 284 -7.05 6.25 28.13
C GLY A 284 -5.91 5.70 27.26
N SER A 285 -6.05 4.51 26.68
CA SER A 285 -5.01 3.93 25.81
C SER A 285 -4.88 4.70 24.48
N LEU A 286 -5.99 5.17 23.93
CA LEU A 286 -6.02 6.00 22.73
C LEU A 286 -5.34 7.36 22.98
N ALA A 287 -5.66 8.01 24.10
CA ALA A 287 -5.07 9.27 24.52
C ALA A 287 -3.56 9.13 24.76
N LEU A 288 -3.12 8.05 25.40
CA LEU A 288 -1.69 7.75 25.56
C LEU A 288 -0.99 7.56 24.21
N HIS A 289 -1.62 6.82 23.28
CA HIS A 289 -1.08 6.63 21.92
C HIS A 289 -1.01 7.94 21.11
N ASN A 290 -1.88 8.92 21.39
CA ASN A 290 -1.88 10.17 20.64
C ASN A 290 -1.05 11.28 21.32
N GLY A 291 -0.96 11.27 22.66
CA GLY A 291 -0.41 12.36 23.44
C GLY A 291 1.04 12.19 23.89
N TRP A 292 1.48 10.97 24.20
CA TRP A 292 2.87 10.77 24.66
C TRP A 292 3.86 10.85 23.51
N GLN A 293 4.91 11.65 23.71
CA GLN A 293 5.99 11.87 22.77
C GLN A 293 7.34 11.72 23.49
N ILE A 294 8.43 11.57 22.73
CA ILE A 294 9.78 11.61 23.31
C ILE A 294 9.96 12.97 24.00
N GLY A 295 10.41 12.94 25.25
CA GLY A 295 10.56 14.12 26.11
C GLY A 295 9.36 14.44 26.99
N THR A 296 8.20 13.76 26.83
CA THR A 296 7.08 13.89 27.78
C THR A 296 7.55 13.51 29.19
N ARG A 297 7.27 14.36 30.18
CA ARG A 297 7.63 14.15 31.58
C ARG A 297 6.41 13.66 32.37
N LEU A 298 6.64 12.68 33.24
CA LEU A 298 5.62 12.07 34.10
C LEU A 298 6.14 12.04 35.53
N ASN A 299 5.28 12.35 36.50
CA ASN A 299 5.54 12.16 37.92
C ASN A 299 4.63 11.05 38.42
N VAL A 300 5.21 9.88 38.68
CA VAL A 300 4.49 8.66 39.06
C VAL A 300 4.88 8.19 40.45
N ASP A 301 4.09 7.29 41.03
CA ASP A 301 4.50 6.59 42.24
C ASP A 301 5.52 5.49 41.91
N ALA A 302 6.23 5.00 42.92
CA ALA A 302 7.11 3.85 42.77
C ALA A 302 6.34 2.61 42.28
N PRO A 303 7.00 1.66 41.59
CA PRO A 303 6.35 0.44 41.14
C PRO A 303 5.70 -0.34 42.29
N ASP A 304 4.51 -0.87 42.06
CA ASP A 304 3.82 -1.78 42.98
C ASP A 304 3.74 -3.18 42.35
N ASN A 305 3.57 -4.22 43.16
CA ASN A 305 3.55 -5.60 42.66
C ASN A 305 2.49 -6.47 43.38
N TYR A 306 1.35 -6.63 42.71
CA TYR A 306 0.27 -7.53 43.15
C TYR A 306 0.31 -8.90 42.46
N PHE A 307 1.32 -9.16 41.65
CA PHE A 307 1.47 -10.43 40.95
C PHE A 307 2.93 -10.90 41.00
N PRO A 308 3.50 -11.12 42.20
CA PRO A 308 4.90 -11.48 42.33
C PRO A 308 5.17 -12.91 41.83
N LEU A 309 6.32 -13.09 41.20
CA LEU A 309 6.88 -14.42 40.96
C LEU A 309 7.37 -15.03 42.29
N HIS A 310 7.15 -16.33 42.50
CA HIS A 310 7.64 -17.00 43.71
C HIS A 310 9.17 -17.08 43.75
N ASP A 311 9.74 -17.07 44.96
CA ASP A 311 11.20 -17.03 45.18
C ASP A 311 11.82 -18.40 45.55
N ASN A 312 11.15 -19.50 45.22
CA ASN A 312 11.64 -20.85 45.49
C ASN A 312 11.82 -21.66 44.19
N ASP A 313 12.41 -22.84 44.28
CA ASP A 313 12.78 -23.67 43.12
C ASP A 313 11.62 -24.47 42.51
N ARG A 314 10.37 -24.14 42.85
CA ARG A 314 9.21 -24.83 42.26
C ARG A 314 9.10 -24.48 40.77
N PRO A 315 8.79 -25.45 39.89
CA PRO A 315 8.61 -25.18 38.47
C PRO A 315 7.44 -24.22 38.24
N ALA A 316 7.61 -23.34 37.24
CA ALA A 316 6.58 -22.38 36.83
C ALA A 316 6.03 -22.76 35.45
N VAL A 317 4.71 -22.65 35.28
CA VAL A 317 4.06 -22.69 33.95
C VAL A 317 3.54 -21.31 33.65
N LEU A 318 4.12 -20.69 32.62
CA LEU A 318 3.78 -19.33 32.20
C LEU A 318 2.78 -19.36 31.04
N ILE A 319 1.61 -18.76 31.22
CA ILE A 319 0.54 -18.70 30.22
C ILE A 319 0.21 -17.24 29.93
N ALA A 320 0.26 -16.84 28.67
CA ALA A 320 -0.03 -15.49 28.24
C ALA A 320 -1.00 -15.46 27.05
N GLY A 321 -1.99 -14.57 27.12
CA GLY A 321 -2.92 -14.29 26.04
C GLY A 321 -2.94 -12.80 25.69
N GLY A 322 -2.71 -12.48 24.40
CA GLY A 322 -2.73 -11.10 23.92
C GLY A 322 -1.76 -10.18 24.67
N ILE A 323 -2.22 -9.01 25.10
CA ILE A 323 -1.39 -8.03 25.85
C ILE A 323 -1.02 -8.52 27.26
N GLY A 324 -1.68 -9.57 27.78
CA GLY A 324 -1.35 -10.21 29.06
C GLY A 324 0.05 -10.86 29.10
N ILE A 325 0.76 -10.87 27.96
CA ILE A 325 2.17 -11.26 27.88
C ILE A 325 3.10 -10.35 28.71
N THR A 326 2.71 -9.11 29.01
CA THR A 326 3.61 -8.11 29.59
C THR A 326 4.23 -8.50 30.94
N PRO A 327 3.47 -8.87 31.99
CA PRO A 327 4.07 -9.35 33.23
C PRO A 327 4.73 -10.73 33.07
N ILE A 328 4.16 -11.58 32.19
CA ILE A 328 4.63 -12.95 31.97
C ILE A 328 6.03 -12.97 31.32
N LYS A 329 6.30 -12.04 30.41
CA LYS A 329 7.64 -11.85 29.82
C LYS A 329 8.67 -11.53 30.91
N ALA A 330 8.37 -10.57 31.80
CA ALA A 330 9.27 -10.20 32.88
C ALA A 330 9.52 -11.38 33.84
N MET A 331 8.50 -12.21 34.10
CA MET A 331 8.66 -13.45 34.87
C MET A 331 9.53 -14.48 34.16
N ALA A 332 9.34 -14.67 32.85
CA ALA A 332 10.16 -15.58 32.06
C ALA A 332 11.64 -15.17 32.07
N GLU A 333 11.92 -13.87 31.93
CA GLU A 333 13.29 -13.32 31.99
C GLU A 333 13.89 -13.48 33.39
N ALA A 334 13.11 -13.24 34.45
CA ALA A 334 13.56 -13.44 35.82
C ALA A 334 13.85 -14.92 36.15
N LEU A 335 13.04 -15.86 35.65
CA LEU A 335 13.30 -17.29 35.80
C LEU A 335 14.54 -17.70 35.01
N ALA A 336 14.68 -17.27 33.76
CA ALA A 336 15.85 -17.57 32.94
C ALA A 336 17.16 -17.06 33.55
N ALA A 337 17.12 -15.94 34.27
CA ALA A 337 18.29 -15.41 34.99
C ALA A 337 18.65 -16.23 36.25
N ARG A 338 17.72 -16.99 36.82
CA ARG A 338 17.95 -17.86 37.99
C ARG A 338 18.59 -19.20 37.64
N GLY A 339 18.47 -19.63 36.37
CA GLY A 339 18.88 -20.96 35.89
C GLY A 339 17.73 -21.96 35.86
#